data_AF-A0A1T4Z4P9-F1
#
_entry.id   AF-A0A1T4Z4P9-F1
#
_cell.length_a   1.000
_cell.length_b   1.000
_cell.length_c   1.000
_cell.angle_alpha   90.00
_cell.angle_beta   90.00
_cell.angle_gamma   90.00
#
_symmetry.space_group_name_H-M   'P 1'
#
loop_
_entity.id
_entity.type
_entity.pdbx_description
1 polymer ?
#
loop_
_entity_poly.entity_id
_entity_poly.type
_entity_poly.pdbx_seq_one_letter_code
_entity_poly.pdbx_strand_id
1 'polypeptide(L)'
;MASDPLSPGIEHQVGVLRGEKRVIKDYDPRLFDPETFEIFYKPTDSLFDYLTDILLANHLFDDDIQLEGFYQSEGNLHIIITQPFIEGRHPDAALLVSKLEMQGMVVGPGPAKFYIDGGAAGRLLVTDLHEDNAILGNQTDLILPIDVHFSFPSREQRIAALKALELY
;
A
#
# COMPACT_ATOMS: atom_id res chain seq x y z
N MET A 1 17.05 -25.46 12.49
CA MET A 1 16.98 -24.00 12.65
C MET A 1 15.75 -23.55 11.88
N ALA A 2 14.72 -23.07 12.57
CA ALA A 2 13.53 -22.55 11.90
C ALA A 2 13.96 -21.27 11.18
N SER A 3 13.78 -21.22 9.86
CA SER A 3 13.94 -20.00 9.07
C SER A 3 12.92 -18.98 9.59
N ASP A 4 13.37 -17.77 9.88
CA ASP A 4 12.50 -16.66 10.25
C ASP A 4 11.43 -16.50 9.15
N PRO A 5 10.11 -16.59 9.46
CA PRO A 5 9.07 -16.56 8.44
C PRO A 5 8.88 -15.16 7.82
N LEU A 6 9.53 -14.15 8.40
CA LEU A 6 9.46 -12.75 7.98
C LEU A 6 10.70 -12.35 7.21
N SER A 7 10.52 -11.81 6.01
CA SER A 7 11.57 -11.11 5.27
C SER A 7 11.47 -9.61 5.56
N PRO A 8 12.59 -8.91 5.83
CA PRO A 8 12.55 -7.49 6.11
C PRO A 8 12.27 -6.69 4.83
N GLY A 9 11.19 -5.93 4.82
CA GLY A 9 11.02 -4.75 3.98
C GLY A 9 11.50 -3.49 4.71
N ILE A 10 11.68 -2.39 3.99
CA ILE A 10 12.01 -1.08 4.59
C ILE A 10 10.85 -0.57 5.45
N GLU A 11 9.62 -0.93 5.08
CA GLU A 11 8.38 -0.44 5.71
C GLU A 11 7.70 -1.46 6.62
N HIS A 12 7.74 -2.73 6.24
CA HIS A 12 7.06 -3.82 6.94
C HIS A 12 7.99 -5.00 7.14
N GLN A 13 7.78 -5.74 8.22
CA GLN A 13 8.17 -7.14 8.23
C GLN A 13 7.10 -7.94 7.51
N VAL A 14 7.49 -8.72 6.50
CA VAL A 14 6.54 -9.39 5.60
C VAL A 14 6.66 -10.90 5.72
N GLY A 15 5.56 -11.58 5.99
CA GLY A 15 5.48 -13.04 6.07
C GLY A 15 4.46 -13.62 5.11
N VAL A 16 4.71 -14.81 4.58
CA VAL A 16 3.74 -15.52 3.73
C VAL A 16 3.01 -16.59 4.52
N LEU A 17 1.70 -16.42 4.69
CA LEU A 17 0.80 -17.41 5.28
C LEU A 17 0.33 -18.39 4.20
N ARG A 18 1.23 -19.32 3.81
CA ARG A 18 1.01 -20.21 2.65
C ARG A 18 -0.27 -21.04 2.72
N GLY A 19 -0.68 -21.47 3.91
CA GLY A 19 -1.92 -22.23 4.11
C GLY A 19 -3.19 -21.43 3.84
N GLU A 20 -3.09 -20.10 3.94
CA GLU A 20 -4.21 -19.16 3.83
C GLU A 20 -4.17 -18.37 2.51
N LYS A 21 -3.10 -18.53 1.72
CA LYS A 21 -2.83 -17.73 0.50
C LYS A 21 -2.86 -16.23 0.77
N ARG A 22 -2.30 -15.82 1.90
CA ARG A 22 -2.19 -14.42 2.31
C ARG A 22 -0.75 -14.06 2.67
N VAL A 23 -0.48 -12.77 2.64
CA VAL A 23 0.72 -12.13 3.18
C VAL A 23 0.31 -11.41 4.45
N ILE A 24 1.07 -11.59 5.54
CA ILE A 24 0.97 -10.78 6.75
C ILE A 24 2.03 -9.70 6.70
N LYS A 25 1.64 -8.47 7.02
CA LYS A 25 2.54 -7.33 7.16
C LYS A 25 2.45 -6.79 8.59
N ASP A 26 3.62 -6.64 9.21
CA ASP A 26 3.78 -5.89 10.45
C ASP A 26 4.31 -4.49 10.12
N TYR A 27 3.45 -3.49 10.26
CA TYR A 27 3.80 -2.10 10.02
C TYR A 27 4.27 -1.42 11.30
N ASP A 28 5.52 -0.95 11.28
CA ASP A 28 6.08 -0.03 12.26
C ASP A 28 6.11 1.40 11.65
N PRO A 29 5.42 2.39 12.22
CA PRO A 29 5.44 3.76 11.70
C PRO A 29 6.81 4.46 11.84
N ARG A 30 7.78 3.81 12.50
CA ARG A 30 9.15 4.30 12.63
C ARG A 30 10.00 3.84 11.44
N LEU A 31 10.80 4.77 10.93
CA LEU A 31 11.98 4.48 10.12
C LEU A 31 13.20 4.46 11.03
N PHE A 32 14.02 3.43 10.92
CA PHE A 32 15.35 3.41 11.51
C PHE A 32 16.38 3.70 10.43
N ASP A 33 17.21 4.73 10.64
CA ASP A 33 18.35 5.00 9.78
C ASP A 33 19.58 4.23 10.32
N PRO A 34 20.07 3.21 9.59
CA PRO A 34 21.19 2.39 10.04
C PRO A 34 22.54 3.10 9.98
N GLU A 35 22.66 4.22 9.26
CA GLU A 35 23.89 5.00 9.17
C GLU A 35 24.01 5.99 10.33
N THR A 36 22.89 6.63 10.70
CA THR A 36 22.86 7.64 11.77
C THR A 36 22.41 7.09 13.13
N PHE A 37 21.85 5.88 13.16
CA PHE A 37 21.17 5.28 14.32
C PHE A 37 19.98 6.12 14.83
N GLU A 38 19.46 7.03 14.01
CA GLU A 38 18.31 7.85 14.36
C GLU A 38 17.00 7.12 14.03
N ILE A 39 16.02 7.30 14.91
CA ILE A 39 14.64 6.87 14.67
C ILE A 39 13.87 8.08 14.15
N PHE A 40 13.42 7.98 12.91
CA PHE A 40 12.52 8.94 12.29
C PHE A 40 11.09 8.38 12.33
N TYR A 41 10.11 9.27 12.41
CA TYR A 41 8.74 8.91 12.06
C TYR A 41 8.56 9.27 10.59
N LYS A 42 7.95 8.38 9.80
CA LYS A 42 7.70 8.66 8.38
C LYS A 42 6.96 10.00 8.24
N PRO A 43 7.47 10.93 7.41
CA PRO A 43 6.83 12.24 7.21
C PRO A 43 5.47 12.13 6.52
N THR A 44 5.25 11.07 5.76
CA THR A 44 3.95 10.70 5.23
C THR A 44 3.19 9.85 6.25
N ASP A 45 1.95 10.28 6.46
CA ASP A 45 0.84 9.44 6.83
C ASP A 45 0.76 9.04 8.31
N SER A 46 0.03 9.88 9.04
CA SER A 46 -0.47 9.55 10.38
C SER A 46 -1.17 8.18 10.37
N LEU A 47 -1.35 7.55 11.54
CA LEU A 47 -2.18 6.34 11.66
C LEU A 47 -3.53 6.45 10.91
N PHE A 48 -4.10 7.67 10.88
CA PHE A 48 -5.32 7.95 10.14
C PHE A 48 -5.13 7.79 8.62
N ASP A 49 -4.05 8.30 8.05
CA ASP A 49 -3.78 8.23 6.63
C ASP A 49 -3.49 6.78 6.21
N TYR A 50 -2.66 6.05 6.97
CA TYR A 50 -2.38 4.63 6.71
C TYR A 50 -3.66 3.78 6.70
N LEU A 51 -4.50 3.92 7.74
CA LEU A 51 -5.75 3.15 7.81
C LEU A 51 -6.75 3.54 6.73
N THR A 52 -6.75 4.80 6.28
CA THR A 52 -7.65 5.23 5.22
C THR A 52 -7.12 4.92 3.82
N ASP A 53 -5.81 4.74 3.64
CA ASP A 53 -5.23 4.17 2.42
C ASP A 53 -5.68 2.71 2.25
N ILE A 54 -5.71 1.92 3.32
CA ILE A 54 -6.26 0.55 3.30
C ILE A 54 -7.72 0.53 2.82
N LEU A 55 -8.55 1.44 3.33
CA LEU A 55 -9.95 1.53 2.91
C LEU A 55 -10.07 1.89 1.42
N LEU A 56 -9.26 2.85 0.95
CA LEU A 56 -9.26 3.26 -0.45
C LEU A 56 -8.72 2.16 -1.36
N ALA A 57 -7.66 1.46 -0.96
CA ALA A 57 -7.07 0.35 -1.69
C ALA A 57 -8.09 -0.79 -1.88
N ASN A 58 -8.75 -1.21 -0.80
CA ASN A 58 -9.82 -2.19 -0.86
C ASN A 58 -10.98 -1.76 -1.77
N HIS A 59 -11.35 -0.48 -1.72
CA HIS A 59 -12.46 0.03 -2.52
C HIS A 59 -12.12 0.14 -4.02
N LEU A 60 -10.91 0.60 -4.35
CA LEU A 60 -10.53 0.95 -5.72
C LEU A 60 -9.82 -0.19 -6.48
N PHE A 61 -9.14 -1.08 -5.76
CA PHE A 61 -8.33 -2.16 -6.34
C PHE A 61 -8.81 -3.57 -5.96
N ASP A 62 -9.82 -3.69 -5.09
CA ASP A 62 -10.31 -4.98 -4.57
C ASP A 62 -9.20 -5.79 -3.87
N ASP A 63 -8.29 -5.08 -3.18
CA ASP A 63 -7.10 -5.66 -2.57
C ASP A 63 -7.40 -6.59 -1.38
N ASP A 64 -8.62 -6.62 -0.83
CA ASP A 64 -9.03 -7.43 0.33
C ASP A 64 -7.99 -7.42 1.49
N ILE A 65 -7.48 -6.24 1.80
CA ILE A 65 -6.60 -6.00 2.95
C ILE A 65 -7.44 -6.03 4.22
N GLN A 66 -7.02 -6.82 5.20
CA GLN A 66 -7.71 -7.03 6.46
C GLN A 66 -6.84 -6.53 7.61
N LEU A 67 -7.44 -5.74 8.51
CA LEU A 67 -6.80 -5.33 9.75
C LEU A 67 -6.98 -6.45 10.79
N GLU A 68 -5.89 -7.13 11.13
CA GLU A 68 -5.91 -8.21 12.12
C GLU A 68 -5.86 -7.67 13.54
N GLY A 69 -5.23 -6.52 13.73
CA GLY A 69 -5.20 -5.82 15.00
C GLY A 69 -3.97 -4.98 15.21
N PHE A 70 -3.71 -4.71 16.48
CA PHE A 70 -2.62 -3.87 16.94
C PHE A 70 -1.91 -4.54 18.09
N TYR A 71 -0.63 -4.30 18.23
CA TYR A 71 0.11 -4.61 19.45
C TYR A 71 1.14 -3.53 19.75
N GLN A 72 1.65 -3.54 20.97
CA GLN A 72 2.72 -2.63 21.37
C GLN A 72 4.00 -3.42 21.60
N SER A 73 5.10 -2.99 21.00
CA SER A 73 6.42 -3.54 21.22
C SER A 73 7.43 -2.42 21.44
N GLU A 74 8.22 -2.53 22.51
CA GLU A 74 9.26 -1.54 22.85
C GLU A 74 8.75 -0.09 22.93
N GLY A 75 7.48 0.08 23.33
CA GLY A 75 6.81 1.38 23.43
C GLY A 75 6.10 1.85 22.16
N ASN A 76 6.17 1.10 21.05
CA ASN A 76 5.68 1.52 19.73
C ASN A 76 4.43 0.75 19.35
N LEU A 77 3.49 1.43 18.71
CA LEU A 77 2.29 0.82 18.17
C LEU A 77 2.61 0.17 16.83
N HIS A 78 2.35 -1.12 16.72
CA HIS A 78 2.41 -1.88 15.49
C HIS A 78 1.00 -2.14 14.97
N ILE A 79 0.87 -2.18 13.64
CA ILE A 79 -0.37 -2.50 12.96
C ILE A 79 -0.15 -3.79 12.18
N ILE A 80 -0.98 -4.79 12.45
CA ILE A 80 -0.96 -6.05 11.70
C ILE A 80 -2.08 -6.03 10.68
N ILE A 81 -1.69 -6.18 9.42
CA ILE A 81 -2.62 -6.41 8.33
C ILE A 81 -2.31 -7.72 7.62
N THR A 82 -3.31 -8.29 6.96
CA THR A 82 -3.11 -9.31 5.94
C THR A 82 -3.65 -8.84 4.61
N GLN A 83 -3.08 -9.35 3.52
CA GLN A 83 -3.59 -9.14 2.15
C GLN A 83 -3.46 -10.44 1.34
N PRO A 84 -4.22 -10.62 0.25
CA PRO A 84 -4.08 -11.75 -0.64
C PRO A 84 -2.63 -11.91 -1.14
N PHE A 85 -2.16 -13.15 -1.18
CA PHE A 85 -0.88 -13.45 -1.83
C PHE A 85 -1.07 -13.46 -3.34
N ILE A 86 -0.48 -12.49 -4.01
CA ILE A 86 -0.54 -12.36 -5.47
C ILE A 86 0.66 -13.07 -6.09
N GLU A 87 0.38 -14.04 -6.96
CA GLU A 87 1.39 -14.72 -7.75
C GLU A 87 1.68 -13.97 -9.05
N GLY A 88 2.94 -13.58 -9.24
CA GLY A 88 3.34 -12.83 -10.42
C GLY A 88 4.81 -12.49 -10.43
N ARG A 89 5.15 -11.45 -11.18
CA ARG A 89 6.49 -10.86 -11.21
C ARG A 89 6.40 -9.35 -11.13
N HIS A 90 7.42 -8.71 -10.60
CA HIS A 90 7.56 -7.26 -10.71
C HIS A 90 7.74 -6.86 -12.19
N PRO A 91 6.97 -5.88 -12.69
CA PRO A 91 7.18 -5.31 -14.01
C PRO A 91 8.43 -4.42 -14.03
N ASP A 92 8.94 -4.09 -15.22
CA ASP A 92 9.81 -2.92 -15.37
C ASP A 92 8.96 -1.64 -15.46
N ALA A 93 9.57 -0.46 -15.26
CA ALA A 93 8.88 0.83 -15.31
C ALA A 93 8.04 1.05 -16.57
N ALA A 94 8.56 0.65 -17.74
CA ALA A 94 7.88 0.90 -19.01
C ALA A 94 6.62 0.03 -19.14
N LEU A 95 6.72 -1.24 -18.76
CA LEU A 95 5.60 -2.17 -18.73
C LEU A 95 4.57 -1.76 -17.69
N LEU A 96 5.01 -1.32 -16.50
CA LEU A 96 4.15 -0.82 -15.43
C LEU A 96 3.27 0.32 -15.93
N VAL A 97 3.89 1.39 -16.44
CA VAL A 97 3.17 2.57 -16.96
C VAL A 97 2.19 2.17 -18.05
N SER A 98 2.64 1.41 -19.05
CA SER A 98 1.79 1.00 -20.17
C SER A 98 0.56 0.20 -19.72
N LYS A 99 0.73 -0.72 -18.77
CA LYS A 99 -0.37 -1.54 -18.26
C LYS A 99 -1.33 -0.74 -17.38
N LEU A 100 -0.82 0.12 -16.50
CA LEU A 100 -1.65 1.00 -15.68
C LEU A 100 -2.48 1.97 -16.54
N GLU A 101 -1.92 2.49 -17.63
CA GLU A 101 -2.66 3.31 -18.60
C GLU A 101 -3.79 2.53 -19.29
N MET A 102 -3.53 1.28 -19.69
CA MET A 102 -4.57 0.40 -20.22
C MET A 102 -5.65 0.05 -19.18
N GLN A 103 -5.30 0.06 -17.89
CA GLN A 103 -6.22 -0.11 -16.77
C GLN A 103 -6.93 1.20 -16.36
N GLY A 104 -6.77 2.28 -17.13
CA GLY A 104 -7.51 3.53 -16.95
C GLY A 104 -6.86 4.53 -16.00
N MET A 105 -5.65 4.26 -15.51
CA MET A 105 -4.87 5.24 -14.76
C MET A 105 -4.16 6.21 -15.70
N VAL A 106 -3.83 7.40 -15.21
CA VAL A 106 -3.14 8.44 -15.99
C VAL A 106 -1.88 8.87 -15.26
N VAL A 107 -0.74 8.96 -15.95
CA VAL A 107 0.51 9.41 -15.35
C VAL A 107 0.34 10.77 -14.64
N GLY A 108 0.79 10.81 -13.39
CA GLY A 108 0.71 11.97 -12.51
C GLY A 108 1.98 12.82 -12.50
N PRO A 109 2.07 13.81 -11.59
CA PRO A 109 3.20 14.72 -11.50
C PRO A 109 4.38 14.07 -10.76
N GLY A 110 5.21 13.33 -11.49
CA GLY A 110 6.46 12.75 -10.99
C GLY A 110 6.52 11.22 -11.13
N PRO A 111 7.66 10.61 -10.75
CA PRO A 111 7.80 9.15 -10.78
C PRO A 111 6.84 8.48 -9.78
N ALA A 112 6.39 7.28 -10.11
CA ALA A 112 5.52 6.44 -9.26
C ALA A 112 4.21 7.12 -8.81
N LYS A 113 3.71 8.08 -9.60
CA LYS A 113 2.50 8.84 -9.32
C LYS A 113 1.52 8.71 -10.46
N PHE A 114 0.29 8.35 -10.14
CA PHE A 114 -0.76 8.11 -11.12
C PHE A 114 -2.09 8.67 -10.61
N TYR A 115 -2.87 9.22 -11.51
CA TYR A 115 -4.25 9.56 -11.22
C TYR A 115 -5.18 8.40 -11.59
N ILE A 116 -6.20 8.21 -10.76
CA ILE A 116 -7.31 7.30 -11.02
C ILE A 116 -8.63 8.07 -10.94
N ASP A 117 -9.66 7.57 -11.62
CA ASP A 117 -11.04 8.03 -11.41
C ASP A 117 -11.57 7.41 -10.11
N GLY A 118 -11.71 8.24 -9.07
CA GLY A 118 -12.31 7.85 -7.79
C GLY A 118 -13.83 8.01 -7.76
N GLY A 119 -14.50 8.14 -8.92
CA GLY A 119 -15.95 8.23 -9.00
C GLY A 119 -16.50 9.44 -8.23
N ALA A 120 -17.31 9.18 -7.19
CA ALA A 120 -17.92 10.23 -6.37
C ALA A 120 -16.90 11.08 -5.60
N ALA A 121 -15.70 10.55 -5.31
CA ALA A 121 -14.59 11.31 -4.73
C ALA A 121 -13.85 12.20 -5.75
N GLY A 122 -14.18 12.08 -7.04
CA GLY A 122 -13.46 12.73 -8.12
C GLY A 122 -12.10 12.09 -8.38
N ARG A 123 -11.19 12.84 -9.00
CA ARG A 123 -9.87 12.33 -9.39
C ARG A 123 -8.96 12.21 -8.17
N LEU A 124 -8.40 11.02 -7.95
CA LEU A 124 -7.50 10.74 -6.84
C LEU A 124 -6.06 10.56 -7.33
N LEU A 125 -5.09 10.99 -6.52
CA LEU A 125 -3.66 10.81 -6.80
C LEU A 125 -3.12 9.63 -6.00
N VAL A 126 -2.80 8.55 -6.69
CA VAL A 126 -2.07 7.40 -6.18
C VAL A 126 -0.58 7.71 -6.22
N THR A 127 0.10 7.45 -5.12
CA THR A 127 1.54 7.65 -4.94
C THR A 127 2.21 6.36 -4.54
N ASP A 128 3.53 6.33 -4.71
CA ASP A 128 4.39 5.19 -4.39
C ASP A 128 4.10 3.92 -5.22
N LEU A 129 3.49 4.09 -6.39
CA LEU A 129 3.22 2.99 -7.32
C LEU A 129 4.41 2.77 -8.25
N HIS A 130 5.51 2.24 -7.71
CA HIS A 130 6.70 1.83 -8.45
C HIS A 130 6.76 0.30 -8.66
N GLU A 131 7.80 -0.18 -9.34
CA GLU A 131 7.95 -1.58 -9.78
C GLU A 131 7.87 -2.60 -8.64
N ASP A 132 8.42 -2.27 -7.47
CA ASP A 132 8.40 -3.15 -6.29
C ASP A 132 7.03 -3.15 -5.57
N ASN A 133 6.21 -2.12 -5.75
CA ASN A 133 4.87 -2.00 -5.16
C ASN A 133 3.75 -2.44 -6.13
N ALA A 134 4.13 -3.13 -7.20
CA ALA A 134 3.23 -3.63 -8.22
C ALA A 134 3.62 -5.04 -8.67
N ILE A 135 2.62 -5.89 -8.91
CA ILE A 135 2.81 -7.24 -9.43
C ILE A 135 2.05 -7.38 -10.76
N LEU A 136 2.74 -7.82 -11.81
CA LEU A 136 2.08 -8.34 -13.00
C LEU A 136 1.57 -9.74 -12.71
N GLY A 137 0.25 -9.88 -12.55
CA GLY A 137 -0.40 -11.13 -12.17
C GLY A 137 -0.25 -12.20 -13.26
N ASN A 138 0.21 -13.39 -12.88
CA ASN A 138 0.45 -14.50 -13.82
C ASN A 138 -0.84 -14.96 -14.53
N GLN A 139 -1.99 -14.81 -13.87
CA GLN A 139 -3.28 -15.31 -14.37
C GLN A 139 -4.14 -14.22 -15.03
N THR A 140 -3.93 -12.96 -14.68
CA THR A 140 -4.76 -11.84 -15.10
C THR A 140 -4.12 -11.01 -16.22
N ASP A 141 -2.78 -11.05 -16.35
CA ASP A 141 -1.99 -10.14 -17.20
C ASP A 141 -2.28 -8.65 -16.89
N LEU A 142 -2.76 -8.38 -15.67
CA LEU A 142 -3.01 -7.05 -15.12
C LEU A 142 -1.90 -6.69 -14.14
N ILE A 143 -1.65 -5.39 -13.99
CA ILE A 143 -0.89 -4.88 -12.85
C ILE A 143 -1.82 -4.82 -11.65
N LEU A 144 -1.38 -5.45 -10.56
CA LEU A 144 -2.02 -5.48 -9.26
C LEU A 144 -1.13 -4.69 -8.30
N PRO A 145 -1.56 -3.49 -7.85
CA PRO A 145 -0.86 -2.77 -6.80
C PRO A 145 -0.90 -3.55 -5.48
N ILE A 146 0.14 -3.43 -4.63
CA ILE A 146 0.23 -4.20 -3.36
C ILE A 146 0.62 -3.38 -2.13
N ASP A 147 0.96 -2.11 -2.31
CA ASP A 147 1.32 -1.16 -1.26
C ASP A 147 1.16 0.27 -1.80
N VAL A 148 -0.09 0.70 -1.98
CA VAL A 148 -0.41 1.99 -2.59
C VAL A 148 -0.78 3.03 -1.56
N HIS A 149 -0.36 4.27 -1.84
CA HIS A 149 -0.68 5.43 -1.02
C HIS A 149 -1.54 6.43 -1.78
N PHE A 150 -2.33 7.22 -1.07
CA PHE A 150 -3.18 8.25 -1.66
C PHE A 150 -2.84 9.64 -1.14
N SER A 151 -2.47 10.55 -2.04
CA SER A 151 -2.12 11.91 -1.67
C SER A 151 -3.33 12.84 -1.76
N PHE A 152 -3.60 13.54 -0.64
CA PHE A 152 -4.63 14.57 -0.55
C PHE A 152 -4.00 15.91 -0.17
N PRO A 153 -4.49 17.05 -0.71
CA PRO A 153 -4.02 18.37 -0.32
C PRO A 153 -4.25 18.71 1.16
N SER A 154 -5.26 18.11 1.80
CA SER A 154 -5.50 18.26 3.24
C SER A 154 -6.29 17.08 3.81
N ARG A 155 -6.29 16.95 5.15
CA ARG A 155 -7.05 15.93 5.87
C ARG A 155 -8.56 16.07 5.66
N GLU A 156 -9.06 17.30 5.58
CA GLU A 156 -10.48 17.59 5.34
C GLU A 156 -10.91 17.07 3.96
N GLN A 157 -10.03 17.20 2.95
CA GLN A 157 -10.31 16.68 1.61
C GLN A 157 -10.27 15.15 1.57
N ARG A 158 -9.34 14.51 2.29
CA ARG A 158 -9.32 13.05 2.49
C ARG A 158 -10.63 12.56 3.12
N ILE A 159 -11.08 13.19 4.21
CA ILE A 159 -12.37 12.87 4.86
C ILE A 159 -13.56 13.08 3.92
N ALA A 160 -13.57 14.17 3.14
CA ALA A 160 -14.65 14.44 2.19
C ALA A 160 -14.72 13.37 1.09
N ALA A 161 -13.57 12.92 0.56
CA ALA A 161 -13.49 11.83 -0.40
C ALA A 161 -14.00 10.51 0.18
N LEU A 162 -13.55 10.12 1.39
CA LEU A 162 -14.02 8.90 2.06
C LEU A 162 -15.53 8.91 2.29
N LYS A 163 -16.10 10.05 2.71
CA LYS A 163 -17.55 10.21 2.87
C LYS A 163 -18.29 10.09 1.54
N ALA A 164 -17.75 10.66 0.46
CA ALA A 164 -18.35 10.56 -0.87
C ALA A 164 -18.36 9.12 -1.39
N LEU A 165 -17.45 8.27 -0.92
CA LEU A 165 -17.36 6.84 -1.20
C LEU A 165 -18.09 5.95 -0.19
N GLU A 166 -18.76 6.54 0.81
CA GLU A 166 -19.43 5.82 1.90
C GLU A 166 -18.47 4.93 2.74
N LEU A 167 -17.19 5.33 2.84
CA LEU A 167 -16.14 4.65 3.61
C LEU A 167 -15.91 5.25 5.01
N TYR A 168 -16.58 6.37 5.34
CA TYR A 168 -16.46 7.08 6.62
C TYR A 168 -17.77 7.79 7.02
#